data_AF-A0A7X9JE52-F1
#
_entry.id   AF-A0A7X9JE52-F1
#
_cell.length_a   1.000
_cell.length_b   1.000
_cell.length_c   1.000
_cell.angle_alpha   90.00
_cell.angle_beta   90.00
_cell.angle_gamma   90.00
#
_symmetry.space_group_name_H-M   'P 1'
#
loop_
_entity.id
_entity.type
_entity.pdbx_description
1 polymer ?
#
loop_
_entity_poly.entity_id
_entity_poly.type
_entity_poly.pdbx_seq_one_letter_code
_entity_poly.pdbx_strand_id
1 'polypeptide(L)'
;MKKIMISVLVILLLALFVSIGIYINQEPGKEQTPLSPESAKEQPWTADDLKSGQLTSQDAAQKEKSDIAKDKKKEKLPASKDIKKETPTVPGAGKKEAIPVPAVVTEEPQPVTPEKKAPVVKEKSAKEISRLQEKCENSCKRIFRKEYNNGVVEKDKSVFLYLYKSHYNKKLDKCFMMITEDGVLERYKKLLDVDENESLGSVRLNNERKNLGCYLLNSKCDSEETWDLLAKPYM
;
A
#
# COMPACT_ATOMS: atom_id res chain seq x y z
N MET A 1 -4.51 -48.68 -21.12
CA MET A 1 -3.98 -47.30 -20.96
C MET A 1 -4.51 -46.58 -19.72
N LYS A 2 -5.84 -46.45 -19.49
CA LYS A 2 -6.39 -45.71 -18.32
C LYS A 2 -5.90 -46.21 -16.94
N LYS A 3 -5.78 -47.53 -16.73
CA LYS A 3 -5.30 -48.10 -15.46
C LYS A 3 -3.82 -47.79 -15.17
N ILE A 4 -3.00 -47.70 -16.22
CA ILE A 4 -1.56 -47.37 -16.09
C ILE A 4 -1.40 -45.89 -15.73
N MET A 5 -2.18 -44.99 -16.35
CA MET A 5 -2.17 -43.56 -16.03
C MET A 5 -2.56 -43.27 -14.58
N ILE A 6 -3.57 -43.97 -14.06
CA ILE A 6 -3.99 -43.82 -12.65
C ILE A 6 -2.90 -44.34 -11.71
N SER A 7 -2.27 -45.48 -12.02
CA SER A 7 -1.17 -46.01 -11.22
C SER A 7 0.03 -45.05 -11.17
N VAL A 8 0.39 -44.44 -12.30
CA VAL A 8 1.48 -43.47 -12.36
C VAL A 8 1.15 -42.21 -11.56
N LEU A 9 -0.08 -41.71 -11.66
CA LEU A 9 -0.54 -40.52 -10.92
C LEU A 9 -0.46 -40.75 -9.40
N VAL A 10 -0.88 -41.92 -8.93
CA VAL A 10 -0.84 -42.26 -7.49
C VAL A 10 0.60 -42.33 -6.98
N ILE A 11 1.52 -42.92 -7.73
CA ILE A 11 2.94 -42.99 -7.36
C ILE A 11 3.55 -41.58 -7.29
N LEU A 12 3.21 -40.71 -8.25
CA LEU A 12 3.68 -39.32 -8.29
C LEU A 12 3.17 -38.51 -7.07
N LEU A 13 1.90 -38.70 -6.70
CA LEU A 13 1.33 -38.05 -5.51
C LEU A 13 2.01 -38.55 -4.23
N LEU A 14 2.25 -39.86 -4.09
CA LEU A 14 2.94 -40.41 -2.92
C LEU A 14 4.38 -39.89 -2.79
N ALA A 15 5.11 -39.76 -3.91
CA ALA A 15 6.46 -39.18 -3.90
C ALA A 15 6.46 -37.72 -3.41
N LEU A 16 5.47 -36.92 -3.82
CA LEU A 16 5.34 -35.52 -3.38
C LEU A 16 5.06 -35.43 -1.86
N PHE A 17 4.21 -36.30 -1.32
CA PHE A 17 3.93 -36.32 0.12
C PHE A 17 5.17 -36.67 0.96
N VAL A 18 6.04 -37.59 0.48
CA VAL A 18 7.28 -37.94 1.17
C VAL A 18 8.27 -36.76 1.17
N SER A 19 8.42 -36.05 0.05
CA SER A 19 9.30 -34.87 -0.02
C SER A 19 8.86 -33.74 0.89
N ILE A 20 7.54 -33.49 1.00
CA ILE A 20 6.99 -32.46 1.92
C ILE A 20 7.22 -32.85 3.38
N GLY A 21 7.05 -34.13 3.73
CA GLY A 21 7.29 -34.62 5.10
C GLY A 21 8.75 -34.47 5.55
N ILE A 22 9.71 -34.61 4.64
CA ILE A 22 11.14 -34.37 4.94
C ILE A 22 11.40 -32.87 5.14
N TYR A 23 10.76 -32.01 4.35
CA TYR A 23 10.97 -30.57 4.44
C TYR A 23 10.41 -29.96 5.74
N ILE A 24 9.28 -30.47 6.24
CA ILE A 24 8.67 -29.99 7.49
C ILE A 24 9.48 -30.44 8.73
N ASN A 25 10.18 -31.57 8.66
CA ASN A 25 10.95 -32.11 9.79
C ASN A 25 12.42 -31.66 9.84
N GLN A 26 12.86 -30.76 8.94
CA GLN A 26 14.14 -30.09 9.14
C GLN A 26 13.98 -29.05 10.24
N GLU A 27 14.40 -29.39 11.46
CA GLU A 27 14.64 -28.39 12.48
C GLU A 27 15.66 -27.37 11.94
N PRO A 28 15.43 -26.05 12.13
CA PRO A 28 16.35 -25.02 11.69
C PRO A 28 17.70 -25.25 12.36
N GLY A 29 18.69 -25.65 11.54
CA GLY A 29 20.06 -25.84 11.97
C GLY A 29 20.56 -24.57 12.64
N LYS A 30 20.99 -24.70 13.89
CA LYS A 30 21.67 -23.62 14.63
C LYS A 30 22.94 -23.27 13.87
N GLU A 31 22.96 -22.12 13.21
CA GLU A 31 24.19 -21.52 12.69
C GLU A 31 25.19 -21.38 13.85
N GLN A 32 26.35 -22.02 13.67
CA GLN A 32 27.51 -21.78 14.53
C GLN A 32 28.10 -20.42 14.18
N THR A 33 27.95 -19.48 15.11
CA THR A 33 28.67 -18.20 15.13
C THR A 33 30.18 -18.44 15.14
N PRO A 34 30.96 -17.83 14.23
CA PRO A 34 32.41 -17.85 14.30
C PRO A 34 32.88 -17.04 15.52
N LEU A 35 33.64 -17.67 16.41
CA LEU A 35 34.36 -17.03 17.51
C LEU A 35 35.41 -16.06 16.96
N SER A 36 35.32 -14.78 17.35
CA SER A 36 36.40 -13.80 17.27
C SER A 36 36.66 -13.28 18.70
N PRO A 37 37.93 -13.10 19.13
CA PRO A 37 38.24 -12.75 20.51
C PRO A 37 38.14 -11.23 20.78
N GLU A 38 37.47 -10.92 21.89
CA GLU A 38 37.91 -10.07 23.00
C GLU A 38 38.35 -8.60 22.73
N SER A 39 37.55 -7.63 23.20
CA SER A 39 37.96 -6.71 24.29
C SER A 39 36.94 -5.58 24.57
N ALA A 40 36.70 -5.36 25.87
CA ALA A 40 36.33 -4.12 26.57
C ALA A 40 34.86 -3.58 26.59
N LYS A 41 34.27 -3.77 27.79
CA LYS A 41 33.53 -2.82 28.66
C LYS A 41 32.09 -2.33 28.37
N GLU A 42 31.26 -2.61 29.39
CA GLU A 42 30.19 -1.80 30.04
C GLU A 42 28.74 -1.77 29.52
N GLN A 43 27.88 -2.50 30.25
CA GLN A 43 26.55 -2.16 30.80
C GLN A 43 25.26 -2.11 29.93
N PRO A 44 24.07 -2.34 30.55
CA PRO A 44 23.03 -3.22 30.02
C PRO A 44 21.80 -2.47 29.51
N TRP A 45 21.25 -2.92 28.39
CA TRP A 45 19.89 -2.57 27.98
C TRP A 45 19.17 -3.85 27.56
N THR A 46 18.10 -4.15 28.28
CA THR A 46 17.19 -5.28 28.08
C THR A 46 16.40 -5.13 26.79
N ALA A 47 16.21 -6.24 26.10
CA ALA A 47 15.22 -6.41 25.05
C ALA A 47 13.80 -6.28 25.63
N ASP A 48 12.90 -5.60 24.91
CA ASP A 48 11.58 -6.10 24.57
C ASP A 48 10.82 -5.08 23.68
N ASP A 49 9.88 -5.59 22.88
CA ASP A 49 8.89 -4.90 22.04
C ASP A 49 9.25 -4.51 20.60
N LEU A 50 9.34 -5.54 19.74
CA LEU A 50 8.94 -5.45 18.33
C LEU A 50 8.03 -6.64 17.98
N LYS A 51 6.79 -6.60 18.47
CA LYS A 51 5.76 -7.58 18.13
C LYS A 51 4.93 -7.08 16.95
N SER A 52 5.36 -7.50 15.77
CA SER A 52 4.53 -7.56 14.57
C SER A 52 3.23 -8.30 14.89
N GLY A 53 2.09 -7.73 14.50
CA GLY A 53 0.76 -8.28 14.74
C GLY A 53 0.54 -9.60 13.98
N GLN A 54 0.96 -10.71 14.57
CA GLN A 54 0.67 -12.05 14.12
C GLN A 54 -0.71 -12.46 14.65
N LEU A 55 -1.70 -12.53 13.75
CA LEU A 55 -3.01 -13.13 14.06
C LEU A 55 -2.84 -14.64 14.26
N THR A 56 -3.10 -15.11 15.48
CA THR A 56 -3.46 -16.50 15.75
C THR A 56 -4.97 -16.64 15.71
N SER A 57 -5.49 -17.42 14.76
CA SER A 57 -6.88 -17.86 14.74
C SER A 57 -6.98 -19.24 15.40
N GLN A 58 -7.70 -19.32 16.52
CA GLN A 58 -8.34 -20.56 16.98
C GLN A 58 -9.75 -20.25 17.49
N ASP A 59 -10.67 -21.07 16.98
CA ASP A 59 -12.00 -21.44 17.44
C ASP A 59 -13.08 -20.38 17.66
N ALA A 60 -14.14 -20.45 16.84
CA ALA A 60 -15.35 -21.15 17.26
C ALA A 60 -16.36 -21.22 16.11
N ALA A 61 -16.68 -22.45 15.71
CA ALA A 61 -17.84 -22.74 14.89
C ALA A 61 -19.12 -22.44 15.70
N GLN A 62 -19.94 -21.52 15.21
CA GLN A 62 -21.37 -21.54 15.50
C GLN A 62 -22.18 -21.34 14.23
N LYS A 63 -23.08 -22.31 14.08
CA LYS A 63 -24.02 -22.59 13.01
C LYS A 63 -25.24 -21.70 13.23
N GLU A 64 -25.51 -20.79 12.31
CA GLU A 64 -26.84 -20.19 12.22
C GLU A 64 -27.32 -20.15 10.76
N LYS A 65 -28.43 -20.86 10.54
CA LYS A 65 -29.25 -20.79 9.32
C LYS A 65 -29.97 -19.45 9.35
N SER A 66 -29.91 -18.70 8.25
CA SER A 66 -30.81 -17.60 7.98
C SER A 66 -31.24 -17.69 6.52
N ASP A 67 -32.49 -18.10 6.34
CA ASP A 67 -33.22 -18.05 5.08
C ASP A 67 -33.48 -16.59 4.71
N ILE A 68 -32.90 -16.12 3.60
CA ILE A 68 -33.29 -14.86 2.98
C ILE A 68 -33.75 -15.12 1.55
N ALA A 69 -35.01 -14.76 1.34
CA ALA A 69 -35.77 -14.86 0.12
C ALA A 69 -35.09 -14.12 -1.04
N LYS A 70 -35.12 -14.78 -2.21
CA LYS A 70 -34.80 -14.19 -3.50
C LYS A 70 -35.87 -13.16 -3.87
N ASP A 71 -35.52 -11.88 -3.80
CA ASP A 71 -36.27 -10.84 -4.50
C ASP A 71 -35.49 -10.37 -5.73
N LYS A 72 -35.92 -10.83 -6.90
CA LYS A 72 -35.39 -10.46 -8.21
C LYS A 72 -36.08 -9.17 -8.67
N LYS A 73 -35.52 -8.01 -8.35
CA LYS A 73 -35.87 -6.76 -9.05
C LYS A 73 -34.93 -6.53 -10.22
N LYS A 74 -35.40 -6.84 -11.43
CA LYS A 74 -34.78 -6.43 -12.70
C LYS A 74 -34.85 -4.91 -12.79
N GLU A 75 -33.72 -4.24 -12.59
CA GLU A 75 -33.57 -2.83 -12.96
C GLU A 75 -33.11 -2.74 -14.41
N LYS A 76 -33.91 -2.02 -15.20
CA LYS A 76 -33.80 -1.84 -16.63
C LYS A 76 -32.93 -0.60 -16.88
N LEU A 77 -31.68 -0.81 -17.29
CA LEU A 77 -30.81 0.26 -17.77
C LEU A 77 -31.40 0.90 -19.04
N PRO A 78 -31.43 2.25 -19.13
CA PRO A 78 -31.80 2.92 -20.37
C PRO A 78 -30.64 2.88 -21.37
N ALA A 79 -31.00 2.60 -22.62
CA ALA A 79 -30.12 2.64 -23.78
C ALA A 79 -29.46 4.01 -23.93
N SER A 80 -28.13 4.04 -23.96
CA SER A 80 -27.37 5.21 -24.44
C SER A 80 -27.51 5.30 -25.95
N LYS A 81 -28.00 6.45 -26.42
CA LYS A 81 -28.08 6.82 -27.82
C LYS A 81 -26.68 7.13 -28.35
N ASP A 82 -26.43 6.67 -29.56
CA ASP A 82 -25.26 6.93 -30.39
C ASP A 82 -24.93 8.43 -30.46
N ILE A 83 -23.78 8.82 -29.91
CA ILE A 83 -23.17 10.13 -30.17
C ILE A 83 -22.23 9.96 -31.37
N LYS A 84 -22.71 10.55 -32.46
CA LYS A 84 -22.05 10.73 -33.75
C LYS A 84 -20.64 11.31 -33.58
N LYS A 85 -19.66 10.57 -34.10
CA LYS A 85 -18.26 10.93 -34.24
C LYS A 85 -18.15 12.03 -35.29
N GLU A 86 -17.91 13.27 -34.86
CA GLU A 86 -17.49 14.36 -35.76
C GLU A 86 -15.97 14.50 -35.71
N THR A 87 -15.38 14.42 -36.90
CA THR A 87 -13.97 14.55 -37.21
C THR A 87 -13.59 16.04 -37.20
N PRO A 88 -12.55 16.47 -36.45
CA PRO A 88 -12.01 17.81 -36.63
C PRO A 88 -11.10 17.87 -37.85
N THR A 89 -11.53 18.66 -38.84
CA THR A 89 -10.77 19.08 -40.01
C THR A 89 -9.61 19.97 -39.59
N VAL A 90 -8.40 19.61 -40.02
CA VAL A 90 -7.19 20.45 -39.95
C VAL A 90 -7.16 21.39 -41.16
N PRO A 91 -6.98 22.69 -40.93
CA PRO A 91 -6.08 23.51 -41.75
C PRO A 91 -5.10 24.23 -40.79
N GLY A 92 -3.85 24.52 -41.12
CA GLY A 92 -3.17 24.75 -42.38
C GLY A 92 -1.97 25.62 -42.02
N ALA A 93 -0.83 25.36 -42.65
CA ALA A 93 0.44 26.02 -42.42
C ALA A 93 0.37 27.56 -42.57
N GLY A 94 1.16 28.29 -41.78
CA GLY A 94 1.39 29.71 -42.06
C GLY A 94 2.15 30.50 -41.01
N LYS A 95 3.40 30.82 -41.36
CA LYS A 95 4.21 31.99 -40.96
C LYS A 95 4.89 32.02 -39.59
N LYS A 96 6.22 31.88 -39.69
CA LYS A 96 7.23 32.50 -38.83
C LYS A 96 7.07 34.02 -38.91
N GLU A 97 7.02 34.67 -37.76
CA GLU A 97 7.27 36.11 -37.63
C GLU A 97 8.13 36.34 -36.38
N ALA A 98 9.16 37.15 -36.53
CA ALA A 98 10.20 37.40 -35.55
C ALA A 98 9.83 38.60 -34.66
N ILE A 99 10.05 38.43 -33.35
CA ILE A 99 10.57 39.35 -32.32
C ILE A 99 10.07 40.81 -32.35
N PRO A 100 9.52 41.31 -31.23
CA PRO A 100 10.25 42.32 -30.47
C PRO A 100 10.47 41.94 -29.00
N VAL A 101 11.72 42.07 -28.55
CA VAL A 101 12.12 42.16 -27.14
C VAL A 101 11.54 43.44 -26.54
N PRO A 102 10.92 43.40 -25.35
CA PRO A 102 10.82 44.58 -24.51
C PRO A 102 11.51 44.40 -23.16
N ALA A 103 12.34 45.41 -22.87
CA ALA A 103 12.58 46.02 -21.57
C ALA A 103 13.06 45.15 -20.40
N VAL A 104 14.36 45.30 -20.12
CA VAL A 104 14.94 45.20 -18.79
C VAL A 104 14.16 46.10 -17.84
N VAL A 105 13.39 45.48 -16.94
CA VAL A 105 12.80 46.13 -15.78
C VAL A 105 13.82 46.02 -14.66
N THR A 106 14.40 47.15 -14.29
CA THR A 106 15.17 47.33 -13.07
C THR A 106 14.19 47.23 -11.90
N GLU A 107 14.16 46.09 -11.20
CA GLU A 107 13.45 45.98 -9.94
C GLU A 107 14.19 46.75 -8.85
N GLU A 108 13.48 47.72 -8.29
CA GLU A 108 13.82 48.47 -7.09
C GLU A 108 13.78 47.54 -5.85
N PRO A 109 14.72 47.63 -4.89
CA PRO A 109 14.74 46.77 -3.71
C PRO A 109 13.51 47.02 -2.85
N GLN A 110 12.62 46.02 -2.75
CA GLN A 110 11.45 46.10 -1.89
C GLN A 110 11.81 46.18 -0.40
N PRO A 111 10.99 46.86 0.42
CA PRO A 111 11.25 47.05 1.85
C PRO A 111 11.14 45.73 2.61
N VAL A 112 12.15 45.46 3.42
CA VAL A 112 12.24 44.33 4.34
C VAL A 112 10.98 44.30 5.21
N THR A 113 10.10 43.34 4.95
CA THR A 113 8.86 43.16 5.70
C THR A 113 9.19 42.54 7.07
N PRO A 114 8.58 43.02 8.19
CA PRO A 114 8.92 42.53 9.52
C PRO A 114 8.65 41.04 9.65
N GLU A 115 9.68 40.31 10.06
CA GLU A 115 9.71 38.88 10.31
C GLU A 115 8.55 38.47 11.22
N LYS A 116 7.52 37.88 10.61
CA LYS A 116 6.35 37.33 11.30
C LYS A 116 6.82 36.13 12.11
N LYS A 117 7.03 36.32 13.42
CA LYS A 117 7.35 35.27 14.38
C LYS A 117 6.50 34.03 14.12
N ALA A 118 7.15 32.95 13.72
CA ALA A 118 6.50 31.67 13.46
C ALA A 118 5.71 31.23 14.70
N PRO A 119 4.51 30.63 14.52
CA PRO A 119 3.71 30.14 15.64
C PRO A 119 4.48 29.06 16.39
N VAL A 120 4.67 29.26 17.69
CA VAL A 120 5.27 28.30 18.61
C VAL A 120 4.34 27.09 18.69
N VAL A 121 4.69 26.00 17.99
CA VAL A 121 4.00 24.71 18.09
C VAL A 121 4.18 24.20 19.52
N LYS A 122 3.09 24.14 20.30
CA LYS A 122 3.11 23.51 21.63
C LYS A 122 3.45 22.03 21.45
N GLU A 123 4.61 21.64 21.97
CA GLU A 123 5.07 20.26 21.93
C GLU A 123 4.10 19.36 22.70
N LYS A 124 3.57 18.34 22.02
CA LYS A 124 2.66 17.35 22.62
C LYS A 124 3.45 16.44 23.56
N SER A 125 2.84 16.10 24.70
CA SER A 125 3.45 15.17 25.64
C SER A 125 3.59 13.76 25.03
N ALA A 126 4.56 12.97 25.51
CA ALA A 126 4.72 11.57 25.08
C ALA A 126 3.43 10.74 25.28
N LYS A 127 2.70 10.98 26.38
CA LYS A 127 1.42 10.33 26.67
C LYS A 127 0.34 10.68 25.63
N GLU A 128 0.29 11.94 25.21
CA GLU A 128 -0.65 12.38 24.18
C GLU A 128 -0.30 11.76 22.81
N ILE A 129 0.98 11.74 22.45
CA ILE A 129 1.47 11.10 21.23
C ILE A 129 1.08 9.61 21.20
N SER A 130 1.28 8.88 22.30
CA SER A 130 0.91 7.47 22.38
C SER A 130 -0.59 7.26 22.19
N ARG A 131 -1.42 8.12 22.79
CA ARG A 131 -2.88 8.07 22.64
C ARG A 131 -3.31 8.34 21.19
N LEU A 132 -2.64 9.28 20.51
CA LEU A 132 -2.92 9.60 19.11
C LEU A 132 -2.50 8.48 18.17
N GLN A 133 -1.36 7.83 18.43
CA GLN A 133 -0.92 6.64 17.70
C GLN A 133 -1.94 5.49 17.83
N GLU A 134 -2.39 5.18 19.05
CA GLU A 134 -3.41 4.14 19.28
C GLU A 134 -4.74 4.46 18.58
N LYS A 135 -5.18 5.73 18.62
CA LYS A 135 -6.38 6.18 17.89
C LYS A 135 -6.21 5.99 16.38
N CYS A 136 -5.02 6.28 15.85
CA CYS A 136 -4.69 6.12 14.44
C CYS A 136 -4.73 4.64 14.03
N GLU A 137 -4.09 3.76 14.80
CA GLU A 137 -4.09 2.31 14.57
C GLU A 137 -5.51 1.72 14.56
N ASN A 138 -6.34 2.10 15.55
CA ASN A 138 -7.73 1.67 15.63
C ASN A 138 -8.57 2.15 14.43
N SER A 139 -8.34 3.38 13.98
CA SER A 139 -9.03 3.95 12.80
C SER A 139 -8.61 3.23 11.52
N CYS A 140 -7.31 3.01 11.31
CA CYS A 140 -6.78 2.26 10.17
C CYS A 140 -7.33 0.84 10.14
N LYS A 141 -7.28 0.13 11.27
CA LYS A 141 -7.82 -1.22 11.40
C LYS A 141 -9.29 -1.28 11.03
N ARG A 142 -10.10 -0.34 11.51
CA ARG A 142 -11.53 -0.28 11.17
C ARG A 142 -11.76 -0.08 9.68
N ILE A 143 -11.06 0.85 9.04
CA ILE A 143 -11.16 1.10 7.60
C ILE A 143 -10.70 -0.15 6.83
N PHE A 144 -9.55 -0.71 7.18
CA PHE A 144 -8.99 -1.88 6.52
C PHE A 144 -9.94 -3.09 6.56
N ARG A 145 -10.53 -3.36 7.73
CA ARG A 145 -11.53 -4.43 7.88
C ARG A 145 -12.75 -4.22 6.99
N LYS A 146 -13.26 -2.99 6.95
CA LYS A 146 -14.47 -2.62 6.21
C LYS A 146 -14.26 -2.72 4.69
N GLU A 147 -13.14 -2.19 4.20
CA GLU A 147 -12.89 -2.05 2.76
C GLU A 147 -12.18 -3.27 2.15
N TYR A 148 -11.37 -4.00 2.94
CA TYR A 148 -10.51 -5.09 2.45
C TYR A 148 -10.79 -6.45 3.10
N ASN A 149 -11.88 -6.60 3.84
CA ASN A 149 -12.31 -7.87 4.45
C ASN A 149 -11.21 -8.60 5.25
N ASN A 150 -10.47 -7.85 6.09
CA ASN A 150 -9.28 -8.34 6.83
C ASN A 150 -8.09 -8.78 5.96
N GLY A 151 -8.03 -8.36 4.70
CA GLY A 151 -6.85 -8.51 3.85
C GLY A 151 -6.94 -9.64 2.83
N VAL A 152 -8.00 -10.44 2.80
CA VAL A 152 -8.20 -11.45 1.76
C VAL A 152 -9.49 -11.14 1.01
N VAL A 153 -9.33 -10.78 -0.26
CA VAL A 153 -10.46 -10.46 -1.15
C VAL A 153 -10.43 -11.40 -2.35
N GLU A 154 -11.53 -12.13 -2.54
CA GLU A 154 -11.72 -12.96 -3.72
C GLU A 154 -12.53 -12.19 -4.76
N LYS A 155 -11.98 -12.05 -5.96
CA LYS A 155 -12.65 -11.39 -7.08
C LYS A 155 -12.30 -12.08 -8.39
N ASP A 156 -13.32 -12.44 -9.18
CA ASP A 156 -13.15 -13.04 -10.51
C ASP A 156 -12.22 -14.27 -10.52
N LYS A 157 -12.33 -15.14 -9.50
CA LYS A 157 -11.48 -16.32 -9.26
C LYS A 157 -10.00 -16.03 -8.92
N SER A 158 -9.67 -14.77 -8.68
CA SER A 158 -8.36 -14.36 -8.16
C SER A 158 -8.46 -14.04 -6.67
N VAL A 159 -7.43 -14.42 -5.92
CA VAL A 159 -7.28 -14.09 -4.50
C VAL A 159 -6.28 -12.94 -4.39
N PHE A 160 -6.70 -11.83 -3.80
CA PHE A 160 -5.86 -10.67 -3.54
C PHE A 160 -5.53 -10.61 -2.06
N LEU A 161 -4.23 -10.51 -1.75
CA LEU A 161 -3.75 -10.30 -0.39
C LEU A 161 -3.43 -8.81 -0.20
N TYR A 162 -4.16 -8.20 0.72
CA TYR A 162 -3.91 -6.83 1.17
C TYR A 162 -3.25 -6.84 2.54
N LEU A 163 -2.29 -5.95 2.71
CA LEU A 163 -1.61 -5.64 3.95
C LEU A 163 -1.71 -4.13 4.19
N TYR A 164 -1.58 -3.70 5.44
CA TYR A 164 -1.48 -2.28 5.74
C TYR A 164 -0.48 -1.98 6.85
N LYS A 165 0.03 -0.75 6.86
CA LYS A 165 0.76 -0.13 7.97
C LYS A 165 0.07 1.18 8.34
N SER A 166 -0.10 1.42 9.62
CA SER A 166 -0.64 2.67 10.17
C SER A 166 0.48 3.52 10.78
N HIS A 167 0.42 4.83 10.61
CA HIS A 167 1.38 5.76 11.19
C HIS A 167 0.70 7.07 11.58
N TYR A 168 0.85 7.48 12.84
CA TYR A 168 0.49 8.84 13.25
C TYR A 168 1.71 9.76 13.09
N ASN A 169 1.58 10.72 12.17
CA ASN A 169 2.65 11.66 11.87
C ASN A 169 2.57 12.88 12.79
N LYS A 170 3.53 12.98 13.72
CA LYS A 170 3.57 14.06 14.72
C LYS A 170 3.77 15.45 14.10
N LYS A 171 4.45 15.55 12.95
CA LYS A 171 4.73 16.83 12.29
C LYS A 171 3.50 17.39 11.59
N LEU A 172 2.71 16.50 11.00
CA LEU A 172 1.48 16.86 10.28
C LEU A 172 0.24 16.81 11.17
N ASP A 173 0.35 16.25 12.38
CA ASP A 173 -0.77 15.96 13.28
C ASP A 173 -1.89 15.16 12.59
N LYS A 174 -1.50 14.16 11.78
CA LYS A 174 -2.40 13.39 10.92
C LYS A 174 -2.12 11.89 11.00
N CYS A 175 -3.16 11.10 10.77
CA CYS A 175 -3.07 9.65 10.66
C CYS A 175 -2.98 9.21 9.19
N PHE A 176 -1.98 8.39 8.88
CA PHE A 176 -1.78 7.83 7.55
C PHE A 176 -1.84 6.32 7.55
N MET A 177 -2.33 5.77 6.44
CA MET A 177 -2.38 4.33 6.19
C MET A 177 -1.75 4.00 4.85
N MET A 178 -0.74 3.14 4.90
CA MET A 178 -0.08 2.55 3.75
C MET A 178 -0.74 1.21 3.46
N ILE A 179 -1.35 1.03 2.30
CA ILE A 179 -1.94 -0.23 1.86
C ILE A 179 -1.04 -0.85 0.79
N THR A 180 -0.79 -2.15 0.90
CA THR A 180 -0.06 -2.93 -0.12
C THR A 180 -0.96 -4.08 -0.55
N GLU A 181 -1.14 -4.23 -1.85
CA GLU A 181 -1.81 -5.34 -2.49
C GLU A 181 -0.73 -6.14 -3.23
N ASP A 182 -0.55 -7.39 -2.82
CA ASP A 182 0.33 -8.34 -3.48
C ASP A 182 -0.53 -9.29 -4.31
N GLY A 183 -0.70 -8.95 -5.59
CA GLY A 183 -1.41 -9.77 -6.57
C GLY A 183 -0.47 -10.69 -7.35
N VAL A 184 -1.06 -11.66 -8.06
CA VAL A 184 -0.30 -12.64 -8.89
C VAL A 184 0.35 -11.98 -10.11
N LEU A 185 -0.27 -10.93 -10.66
CA LEU A 185 0.17 -10.27 -11.90
C LEU A 185 0.80 -8.90 -11.67
N GLU A 186 0.45 -8.29 -10.54
CA GLU A 186 0.73 -6.90 -10.26
C GLU A 186 0.86 -6.68 -8.76
N ARG A 187 1.67 -5.68 -8.43
CA ARG A 187 1.79 -5.15 -7.08
C ARG A 187 1.26 -3.74 -7.04
N TYR A 188 0.49 -3.42 -6.02
CA TYR A 188 -0.08 -2.09 -5.85
C TYR A 188 0.19 -1.57 -4.43
N LYS A 189 0.66 -0.32 -4.31
CA LYS A 189 0.74 0.40 -3.03
C LYS A 189 -0.07 1.68 -3.10
N LYS A 190 -0.70 2.06 -2.00
CA LYS A 190 -1.49 3.28 -1.86
C LYS A 190 -1.25 3.93 -0.51
N LEU A 191 -1.12 5.26 -0.51
CA LEU A 191 -1.09 6.07 0.71
C LEU A 191 -2.45 6.76 0.90
N LEU A 192 -3.04 6.62 2.08
CA LEU A 192 -4.30 7.23 2.48
C LEU A 192 -4.08 8.17 3.66
N ASP A 193 -4.67 9.36 3.59
CA ASP A 193 -4.98 10.19 4.75
C ASP A 193 -6.25 9.62 5.42
N VAL A 194 -6.12 9.16 6.65
CA VAL A 194 -7.18 8.45 7.37
C VAL A 194 -8.20 9.42 7.95
N ASP A 195 -7.78 10.64 8.28
CA ASP A 195 -8.64 11.65 8.88
C ASP A 195 -9.57 12.25 7.82
N GLU A 196 -9.06 12.44 6.59
CA GLU A 196 -9.81 12.97 5.45
C GLU A 196 -10.41 11.85 4.56
N ASN A 197 -10.02 10.59 4.79
CA ASN A 197 -10.37 9.44 3.96
C ASN A 197 -10.02 9.67 2.47
N GLU A 198 -8.90 10.35 2.22
CA GLU A 198 -8.43 10.75 0.90
C GLU A 198 -7.19 9.96 0.47
N SER A 199 -7.15 9.56 -0.79
CA SER A 199 -5.98 8.92 -1.40
C SER A 199 -4.96 9.97 -1.80
N LEU A 200 -3.78 9.96 -1.16
CA LEU A 200 -2.71 10.88 -1.52
C LEU A 200 -1.93 10.42 -2.74
N GLY A 201 -1.87 9.11 -3.00
CA GLY A 201 -1.16 8.59 -4.16
C GLY A 201 -1.04 7.07 -4.18
N SER A 202 -0.46 6.56 -5.26
CA SER A 202 -0.27 5.13 -5.45
C SER A 202 0.82 4.80 -6.47
N VAL A 203 1.37 3.60 -6.35
CA VAL A 203 2.26 2.98 -7.36
C VAL A 203 1.73 1.60 -7.74
N ARG A 204 1.75 1.29 -9.03
CA ARG A 204 1.35 0.01 -9.60
C ARG A 204 2.46 -0.54 -10.47
N LEU A 205 2.85 -1.78 -10.22
CA LEU A 205 3.93 -2.48 -10.93
C LEU A 205 3.39 -3.79 -11.49
N ASN A 206 3.85 -4.21 -12.65
CA ASN A 206 3.64 -5.58 -13.12
C ASN A 206 4.69 -6.54 -12.49
N ASN A 207 4.59 -7.83 -12.80
CA ASN A 207 5.56 -8.86 -12.37
C ASN A 207 7.01 -8.62 -12.81
N GLU A 208 7.23 -7.83 -13.86
CA GLU A 208 8.57 -7.45 -14.34
C GLU A 208 9.09 -6.18 -13.64
N ARG A 209 8.39 -5.71 -12.60
CA ARG A 209 8.63 -4.43 -11.91
C ARG A 209 8.53 -3.21 -12.82
N LYS A 210 7.87 -3.34 -13.97
CA LYS A 210 7.57 -2.22 -14.85
C LYS A 210 6.45 -1.40 -14.24
N ASN A 211 6.69 -0.10 -14.11
CA ASN A 211 5.72 0.86 -13.62
C ASN A 211 4.54 1.01 -14.59
N LEU A 212 3.34 0.71 -14.11
CA LEU A 212 2.06 0.87 -14.80
C LEU A 212 1.36 2.19 -14.43
N GLY A 213 1.82 2.85 -13.37
CA GLY A 213 1.33 4.14 -12.90
C GLY A 213 1.90 4.45 -11.51
N CYS A 214 2.41 5.66 -11.31
CA CYS A 214 3.04 6.06 -10.06
C CYS A 214 2.90 7.56 -9.84
N TYR A 215 2.25 7.95 -8.74
CA TYR A 215 2.11 9.34 -8.34
C TYR A 215 1.91 9.49 -6.83
N LEU A 216 2.28 10.66 -6.31
CA LEU A 216 1.95 11.11 -4.95
C LEU A 216 1.63 12.61 -5.01
N LEU A 217 0.39 12.96 -4.70
CA LEU A 217 -0.17 14.30 -4.88
C LEU A 217 0.07 14.78 -6.33
N ASN A 218 0.85 15.85 -6.49
CA ASN A 218 1.18 16.46 -7.77
C ASN A 218 2.50 15.94 -8.37
N SER A 219 3.16 14.99 -7.70
CA SER A 219 4.45 14.43 -8.12
C SER A 219 4.26 13.11 -8.84
N LYS A 220 4.92 12.95 -9.99
CA LYS A 220 5.04 11.66 -10.68
C LYS A 220 6.28 10.93 -10.20
N CYS A 221 6.25 9.60 -10.29
CA CYS A 221 7.40 8.74 -10.01
C CYS A 221 7.53 7.66 -11.09
N ASP A 222 8.70 7.04 -11.16
CA ASP A 222 9.09 6.08 -12.17
C ASP A 222 9.26 4.66 -11.61
N SER A 223 9.50 4.52 -10.30
CA SER A 223 9.67 3.23 -9.63
C SER A 223 9.02 3.17 -8.24
N GLU A 224 9.00 1.97 -7.65
CA GLU A 224 8.55 1.74 -6.26
C GLU A 224 9.44 2.49 -5.27
N GLU A 225 10.75 2.50 -5.51
CA GLU A 225 11.73 3.13 -4.64
C GLU A 225 11.56 4.65 -4.62
N THR A 226 11.35 5.26 -5.79
CA THR A 226 11.03 6.70 -5.89
C THR A 226 9.72 6.99 -5.17
N TRP A 227 8.71 6.13 -5.28
CA TRP A 227 7.45 6.28 -4.56
C TRP A 227 7.62 6.20 -3.03
N ASP A 228 8.39 5.23 -2.54
CA ASP A 228 8.67 5.06 -1.11
C ASP A 228 9.41 6.29 -0.55
N LEU A 229 10.33 6.89 -1.31
CA LEU A 229 11.00 8.14 -0.93
C LEU A 229 10.02 9.32 -0.82
N LEU A 230 9.09 9.43 -1.76
CA LEU A 230 8.06 10.48 -1.74
C LEU A 230 7.06 10.28 -0.59
N ALA A 231 6.74 9.03 -0.24
CA ALA A 231 5.80 8.70 0.83
C ALA A 231 6.41 8.81 2.25
N LYS A 232 7.74 8.73 2.36
CA LYS A 232 8.48 8.78 3.64
C LYS A 232 8.17 9.97 4.55
N PRO A 233 7.90 11.20 4.08
CA PRO A 233 7.53 12.31 4.97
C PRO A 233 6.19 12.10 5.70
N TYR A 234 5.34 11.17 5.22
CA TYR A 234 4.03 10.86 5.76
C TYR A 234 4.05 9.65 6.72
N MET A 235 5.00 8.72 6.53
CA MET A 235 5.11 7.41 7.22
C MET A 235 6.32 7.31 8.15
#